data_AF-A0AAE9Z5K5-F1
#
_entry.id   AF-A0AAE9Z5K5-F1
#
_cell.length_a   1.000
_cell.length_b   1.000
_cell.length_c   1.000
_cell.angle_alpha   90.00
_cell.angle_beta   90.00
_cell.angle_gamma   90.00
#
_symmetry.space_group_name_H-M   'P 1'
#
loop_
_entity.id
_entity.type
_entity.pdbx_description
1 polymer ?
#
loop_
_entity_poly.entity_id
_entity_poly.type
_entity_poly.pdbx_seq_one_letter_code
_entity_poly.pdbx_strand_id
1 'polypeptide(L)'
;MSVRQQLYLFVSLILILAGLLLFTDAGKILYKNIKLDTTGHFISFFLLGALLHHVIKISLFVSCSCLIFYGALSELGQYYLGFRNAEFRDFYADALGVLAFALLQWCIHLYRKRTAI
;
A
#
# COMPACT_ATOMS: atom_id res chain seq x y z
N MET A 1 5.95 -1.49 27.47
CA MET A 1 6.29 -0.39 26.55
C MET A 1 5.07 0.48 26.33
N SER A 2 5.23 1.80 26.35
CA SER A 2 4.11 2.70 26.05
C SER A 2 3.74 2.57 24.57
N VAL A 3 2.46 2.73 24.22
CA VAL A 3 2.00 2.61 22.83
C VAL A 3 2.69 3.60 21.90
N ARG A 4 3.18 4.73 22.42
CA ARG A 4 4.03 5.66 21.67
C ARG A 4 5.33 5.00 21.23
N GLN A 5 5.98 4.24 22.12
CA GLN A 5 7.20 3.49 21.80
C GLN A 5 6.94 2.40 20.77
N GLN A 6 5.79 1.72 20.85
CA GLN A 6 5.41 0.69 19.87
C GLN A 6 5.13 1.30 18.48
N LEU A 7 4.52 2.49 18.44
CA LEU A 7 4.23 3.20 17.19
C LEU A 7 5.52 3.75 16.55
N TYR A 8 6.42 4.33 17.35
CA TYR A 8 7.75 4.74 16.88
C TYR A 8 8.56 3.55 16.38
N LEU A 9 8.50 2.41 17.08
CA LEU A 9 9.17 1.19 16.65
C LEU A 9 8.59 0.63 15.35
N PHE A 10 7.27 0.68 15.18
CA PHE A 10 6.60 0.20 13.96
C PHE A 10 6.89 1.11 12.76
N VAL A 11 6.82 2.43 12.94
CA VAL A 11 7.20 3.40 11.91
C VAL A 11 8.69 3.30 11.59
N SER A 12 9.56 3.17 12.61
CA SER A 12 10.98 2.92 12.37
C SER A 12 11.22 1.60 11.68
N LEU A 13 10.45 0.55 11.99
CA LEU A 13 10.56 -0.76 11.34
C LEU A 13 10.18 -0.66 9.86
N ILE A 14 9.10 0.06 9.52
CA ILE A 14 8.70 0.33 8.13
C ILE A 14 9.78 1.14 7.40
N LEU A 15 10.31 2.19 8.03
CA LEU A 15 11.36 3.03 7.45
C LEU A 15 12.68 2.26 7.28
N ILE A 16 13.01 1.38 8.22
CA ILE A 16 14.18 0.50 8.15
C ILE A 16 13.98 -0.55 7.04
N LEU A 17 12.80 -1.17 6.93
CA LEU A 17 12.49 -2.09 5.83
C LEU A 17 12.52 -1.39 4.47
N ALA A 18 11.94 -0.20 4.37
CA ALA A 18 12.00 0.62 3.16
C ALA A 18 13.44 1.02 2.83
N GLY A 19 14.23 1.43 3.83
CA GLY A 19 15.64 1.75 3.67
C GLY A 19 16.47 0.53 3.26
N LEU A 20 16.21 -0.63 3.84
CA LEU A 20 16.88 -1.88 3.48
C LEU A 20 16.59 -2.25 2.02
N LEU A 21 15.33 -2.10 1.59
CA LEU A 21 14.90 -2.35 0.21
C LEU A 21 15.47 -1.34 -0.80
N LEU A 22 15.72 -0.10 -0.39
CA LEU A 22 16.20 0.96 -1.29
C LEU A 22 17.74 1.07 -1.36
N PHE A 23 18.44 0.79 -0.26
CA PHE A 23 19.87 1.12 -0.11
C PHE A 23 20.80 -0.10 -0.04
N THR A 24 20.29 -1.32 0.08
CA THR A 24 21.13 -2.53 0.09
C THR A 24 21.23 -3.20 -1.29
N ASP A 25 22.29 -3.97 -1.52
CA ASP A 25 22.42 -4.74 -2.76
C ASP A 25 21.36 -5.85 -2.87
N ALA A 26 20.78 -6.31 -1.75
CA ALA A 26 19.57 -7.14 -1.74
C ALA A 26 18.37 -6.38 -2.33
N GLY A 27 18.24 -5.10 -1.99
CA GLY A 27 17.29 -4.16 -2.60
C GLY A 27 17.49 -4.01 -4.11
N LYS A 28 18.74 -3.84 -4.57
CA LYS A 28 19.07 -3.78 -6.01
C LYS A 28 18.84 -5.10 -6.76
N ILE A 29 19.12 -6.24 -6.13
CA ILE A 29 18.80 -7.56 -6.68
C ILE A 29 17.27 -7.73 -6.77
N LEU A 30 16.53 -7.27 -5.76
CA LEU A 30 15.07 -7.26 -5.80
C LEU A 30 14.55 -6.30 -6.87
N TYR A 31 15.11 -5.10 -7.01
CA TYR A 31 14.75 -4.07 -8.01
C TYR A 31 15.09 -4.51 -9.45
N LYS A 32 16.12 -5.34 -9.62
CA LYS A 32 16.45 -5.95 -10.91
C LYS A 32 15.44 -7.03 -11.30
N ASN A 33 14.72 -7.63 -10.34
CA ASN A 33 13.73 -8.68 -10.55
C ASN A 33 12.27 -8.18 -10.49
N ILE A 34 12.01 -7.12 -9.72
CA ILE A 34 10.73 -6.41 -9.64
C ILE A 34 10.79 -5.30 -10.68
N LYS A 35 10.11 -5.51 -11.81
CA LYS A 35 9.90 -4.45 -12.79
C LYS A 35 9.34 -3.23 -12.07
N LEU A 36 9.88 -2.04 -12.37
CA LEU A 36 9.44 -0.71 -11.87
C LEU A 36 7.93 -0.55 -11.80
N ASP A 37 7.25 -1.21 -12.73
CA ASP A 37 5.81 -1.26 -12.85
C ASP A 37 5.09 -1.75 -11.58
N THR A 38 5.48 -2.89 -11.01
CA THR A 38 4.84 -3.47 -9.82
C THR A 38 5.01 -2.57 -8.57
N THR A 39 6.15 -1.88 -8.43
CA THR A 39 6.36 -0.92 -7.34
C THR A 39 5.53 0.35 -7.52
N GLY A 40 5.37 0.78 -8.78
CA GLY A 40 4.49 1.90 -9.13
C GLY A 40 3.03 1.59 -8.81
N HIS A 41 2.57 0.38 -9.09
CA HIS A 41 1.24 -0.13 -8.74
C HIS A 41 0.96 -0.01 -7.24
N PHE A 42 1.87 -0.53 -6.40
CA PHE A 42 1.75 -0.42 -4.94
C PHE A 42 1.65 1.04 -4.44
N ILE A 43 2.59 1.90 -4.86
CA ILE A 43 2.64 3.30 -4.39
C ILE A 43 1.42 4.08 -4.88
N SER A 44 1.01 3.87 -6.14
CA SER A 44 -0.15 4.52 -6.74
C SER A 44 -1.43 4.19 -5.98
N PHE A 45 -1.69 2.92 -5.69
CA PHE A 45 -2.90 2.51 -4.97
C PHE A 45 -2.90 2.94 -3.50
N PHE A 46 -1.73 2.99 -2.86
CA PHE A 46 -1.59 3.56 -1.52
C PHE A 46 -1.97 5.05 -1.49
N LEU A 47 -1.41 5.85 -2.42
CA LEU A 47 -1.71 7.28 -2.52
C LEU A 47 -3.16 7.54 -2.94
N LEU A 48 -3.71 6.71 -3.83
CA LEU A 48 -5.10 6.81 -4.26
C LEU A 48 -6.07 6.51 -3.11
N GLY A 49 -5.75 5.51 -2.26
CA GLY A 49 -6.46 5.26 -1.01
C GLY A 49 -6.43 6.47 -0.06
N ALA A 50 -5.26 7.10 0.09
CA ALA A 50 -5.11 8.32 0.87
C ALA A 50 -5.94 9.48 0.31
N LEU A 51 -5.97 9.66 -1.01
CA LEU A 51 -6.75 10.70 -1.67
C LEU A 51 -8.25 10.48 -1.46
N LEU A 52 -8.77 9.27 -1.72
CA LEU A 52 -10.18 8.96 -1.52
C LEU A 52 -10.63 9.16 -0.08
N HIS A 53 -9.78 8.77 0.88
CA HIS A 53 -10.12 8.85 2.29
C HIS A 53 -9.97 10.26 2.89
N HIS A 54 -8.92 11.01 2.52
CA HIS A 54 -8.66 12.34 3.10
C HIS A 54 -9.29 13.48 2.31
N VAL A 55 -9.26 13.43 0.98
CA VAL A 55 -9.77 14.50 0.12
C VAL A 55 -11.26 14.32 -0.12
N ILE A 56 -11.67 13.11 -0.54
CA ILE A 56 -13.07 12.82 -0.91
C ILE A 56 -13.88 12.35 0.31
N LYS A 57 -13.22 12.08 1.44
CA LYS A 57 -13.83 11.70 2.73
C LYS A 57 -14.69 10.43 2.65
N ILE A 58 -14.34 9.51 1.75
CA ILE A 58 -15.01 8.20 1.64
C ILE A 58 -14.59 7.32 2.82
N SER A 59 -15.53 6.53 3.34
CA SER A 59 -15.24 5.60 4.44
C SER A 59 -14.13 4.61 4.06
N LEU A 60 -13.26 4.29 5.03
CA LEU A 60 -12.08 3.46 4.79
C LEU A 60 -12.43 2.11 4.14
N PHE A 61 -13.48 1.46 4.65
CA PHE A 61 -13.93 0.16 4.16
C PHE A 61 -14.41 0.21 2.72
N VAL A 62 -15.17 1.26 2.36
CA VAL A 62 -15.65 1.47 0.99
C VAL A 62 -14.48 1.77 0.06
N SER A 63 -13.58 2.68 0.44
CA SER A 63 -12.39 2.99 -0.37
C SER A 63 -11.53 1.75 -0.62
N CYS A 64 -11.29 0.93 0.41
CA CYS A 64 -10.48 -0.28 0.26
C CYS A 64 -11.14 -1.30 -0.66
N SER A 65 -12.44 -1.55 -0.45
CA SER A 65 -13.19 -2.50 -1.28
C SER A 65 -13.23 -2.05 -2.74
N CYS A 66 -13.58 -0.78 -3.00
CA CYS A 66 -13.63 -0.22 -4.35
C CYS A 66 -12.27 -0.29 -5.05
N LEU A 67 -11.18 0.03 -4.34
CA LEU A 67 -9.84 -0.01 -4.94
C LEU A 67 -9.38 -1.43 -5.25
N ILE A 68 -9.65 -2.41 -4.39
CA ILE A 68 -9.32 -3.81 -4.69
C ILE A 68 -10.11 -4.31 -5.91
N PHE A 69 -11.41 -4.01 -5.99
CA PHE A 69 -12.21 -4.34 -7.17
C PHE A 69 -11.72 -3.62 -8.43
N TYR A 70 -11.35 -2.35 -8.30
CA TYR A 70 -10.80 -1.55 -9.39
C TYR A 70 -9.50 -2.16 -9.92
N GLY A 71 -8.57 -2.56 -9.04
CA GLY A 71 -7.32 -3.25 -9.43
C GLY A 71 -7.59 -4.60 -10.13
N ALA A 72 -8.56 -5.37 -9.64
CA ALA A 72 -8.96 -6.63 -10.29
C ALA A 72 -9.52 -6.38 -11.70
N LEU A 73 -10.37 -5.35 -11.85
CA LEU A 73 -10.96 -4.98 -13.13
C LEU A 73 -9.94 -4.37 -14.10
N SER A 74 -8.92 -3.66 -13.61
CA SER A 74 -7.86 -3.14 -14.47
C SER A 74 -7.00 -4.27 -15.03
N GLU A 75 -6.64 -5.29 -14.24
CA GLU A 75 -5.95 -6.48 -14.74
C GLU A 75 -6.82 -7.27 -15.72
N LEU A 76 -8.12 -7.43 -15.42
CA LEU A 76 -9.06 -8.07 -16.33
C LEU A 76 -9.14 -7.31 -17.66
N GLY A 77 -9.23 -5.98 -17.60
CA GLY A 77 -9.20 -5.11 -18.77
C GLY A 77 -7.92 -5.28 -19.58
N GLN A 78 -6.76 -5.29 -18.91
CA GLN A 78 -5.47 -5.52 -19.58
C GLN A 78 -5.41 -6.90 -20.25
N TYR A 79 -5.92 -7.94 -19.59
CA TYR A 79 -6.00 -9.30 -20.15
C TYR A 79 -6.79 -9.33 -21.46
N TYR A 80 -7.95 -8.67 -21.52
CA TYR A 80 -8.78 -8.62 -22.73
C TYR A 80 -8.21 -7.70 -23.82
N LEU A 81 -7.56 -6.61 -23.43
CA LEU A 81 -7.02 -5.64 -24.39
C LEU A 81 -5.72 -6.12 -25.06
N GLY A 82 -5.01 -7.09 -24.48
CA GLY A 82 -3.85 -7.74 -25.10
C GLY A 82 -2.63 -6.84 -25.30
N PHE A 83 -2.67 -5.55 -24.91
CA PHE A 83 -1.54 -4.64 -24.97
C PHE A 83 -0.42 -5.02 -23.99
N ARG A 84 -0.75 -5.84 -22.98
CA ARG A 84 0.18 -6.37 -21.97
C ARG A 84 -0.37 -7.66 -21.37
N ASN A 85 0.51 -8.58 -20.98
CA ASN A 85 0.12 -9.75 -20.19
C ASN A 85 -0.34 -9.28 -18.81
N ALA A 86 -1.57 -9.63 -18.43
CA ALA A 86 -2.04 -9.46 -17.05
C ALA A 86 -1.11 -10.25 -16.13
N GLU A 87 -0.37 -9.54 -15.28
CA GLU A 87 0.53 -10.15 -14.31
C GLU A 87 -0.22 -10.14 -12.98
N PHE A 88 -0.61 -11.31 -12.46
CA PHE A 88 -1.21 -11.42 -11.12
C PHE A 88 -0.40 -10.70 -10.04
N ARG A 89 0.91 -10.54 -10.25
CA ARG A 89 1.83 -9.79 -9.39
C ARG A 89 1.45 -8.31 -9.25
N ASP A 90 0.92 -7.68 -10.30
CA ASP A 90 0.53 -6.26 -10.29
C ASP A 90 -0.79 -6.07 -9.52
N PHE A 91 -1.75 -7.00 -9.65
CA PHE A 91 -2.93 -7.05 -8.77
C PHE A 91 -2.56 -7.20 -7.29
N TYR A 92 -1.61 -8.09 -6.96
CA TYR A 92 -1.15 -8.23 -5.58
C TYR A 92 -0.49 -6.95 -5.07
N ALA A 93 0.25 -6.23 -5.91
CA ALA A 93 0.84 -4.95 -5.54
C ALA A 93 -0.23 -3.88 -5.26
N ASP A 94 -1.28 -3.81 -6.09
CA ASP A 94 -2.42 -2.92 -5.87
C ASP A 94 -3.12 -3.22 -4.54
N ALA A 95 -3.44 -4.50 -4.28
CA ALA A 95 -4.08 -4.94 -3.05
C ALA A 95 -3.23 -4.64 -1.81
N LEU A 96 -1.91 -4.91 -1.88
CA LEU A 96 -0.98 -4.61 -0.78
C LEU A 96 -0.87 -3.10 -0.54
N GLY A 97 -0.91 -2.26 -1.57
CA GLY A 97 -0.89 -0.80 -1.44
C GLY A 97 -2.11 -0.28 -0.68
N VAL A 98 -3.30 -0.78 -1.04
CA VAL A 98 -4.56 -0.44 -0.35
C VAL A 98 -4.55 -0.92 1.10
N LEU A 99 -4.10 -2.15 1.35
CA LEU A 99 -4.02 -2.71 2.70
C LEU A 99 -3.02 -1.97 3.58
N ALA A 100 -1.87 -1.58 3.02
CA ALA A 100 -0.89 -0.74 3.73
C ALA A 100 -1.50 0.60 4.14
N PHE A 101 -2.31 1.21 3.29
CA PHE A 101 -3.05 2.43 3.62
C PHE A 101 -4.08 2.20 4.73
N ALA A 102 -4.86 1.11 4.64
CA ALA A 102 -5.86 0.75 5.65
C ALA A 102 -5.23 0.52 7.03
N LEU A 103 -4.09 -0.19 7.07
CA LEU A 103 -3.31 -0.43 8.29
C LEU A 103 -2.80 0.88 8.88
N LEU A 104 -2.29 1.80 8.06
CA LEU A 104 -1.84 3.11 8.51
C LEU A 104 -2.98 3.88 9.20
N GLN A 105 -4.17 3.92 8.59
CA GLN A 105 -5.33 4.59 9.18
C GLN A 105 -5.81 3.92 10.45
N TRP A 106 -5.79 2.58 10.51
CA TRP A 106 -6.08 1.85 11.74
C TRP A 106 -5.12 2.29 12.85
N CYS A 107 -3.81 2.31 12.59
CA CYS A 107 -2.81 2.73 13.56
C CYS A 107 -3.05 4.17 14.06
N ILE A 108 -3.41 5.09 13.16
CA ILE A 108 -3.76 6.49 13.51
C ILE A 108 -5.02 6.53 14.40
N HIS A 109 -6.04 5.73 14.07
CA HIS A 109 -7.27 5.67 14.84
C HIS A 109 -7.04 5.13 16.26
N LEU A 110 -6.26 4.06 16.40
CA LEU A 110 -5.84 3.51 17.70
C LEU A 110 -5.06 4.54 18.52
N TYR A 111 -4.17 5.31 17.87
CA TYR A 111 -3.41 6.37 18.53
C TYR A 111 -4.35 7.45 19.10
N ARG A 112 -5.28 7.97 18.29
CA ARG A 112 -6.22 9.02 18.71
C ARG A 112 -7.15 8.58 19.84
N LYS A 113 -7.62 7.33 19.81
CA LYS A 113 -8.50 6.79 20.85
C LYS A 113 -7.79 6.67 22.21
N ARG A 114 -6.47 6.43 22.20
CA ARG A 114 -5.65 6.34 23.42
C ARG A 114 -5.24 7.69 24.01
N THR A 115 -5.22 8.77 23.25
CA THR A 115 -4.90 10.12 23.76
C THR A 115 -6.11 10.88 24.26
N ALA A 116 -7.33 10.41 23.98
CA ALA A 116 -8.58 11.00 24.46
C ALA A 116 -9.07 10.43 25.81
N ILE A 117 -8.33 9.46 26.37
CA ILE A 117 -8.51 8.86 27.70
C ILE A 117 -7.31 9.28 28.54
#